data_AF-A0A445AXC8-F1
#
_entry.id   AF-A0A445AXC8-F1
#
_cell.length_a   1.000
_cell.length_b   1.000
_cell.length_c   1.000
_cell.angle_alpha   90.00
_cell.angle_beta   90.00
_cell.angle_gamma   90.00
#
_symmetry.space_group_name_H-M   'P 1'
#
loop_
_entity.id
_entity.type
_entity.pdbx_description
1 polymer ?
#
loop_
_entity_poly.entity_id
_entity_poly.type
_entity_poly.pdbx_seq_one_letter_code
_entity_poly.pdbx_strand_id
1 'polypeptide(L)' 'MEWNGMEWNRYILESKCVVDKQFVPKIGMTFKTLEEVGKFYKDYSKLASFYTKIRNTTQKGDEIKNQQITCRREGK' A
#
# COMPACT_ATOMS: atom_id res chain seq x y z
N MET A 1 10.22 -14.38 -10.50
CA MET A 1 10.36 -12.91 -10.41
C MET A 1 10.45 -12.57 -8.94
N GLU A 2 11.68 -12.47 -8.44
CA GLU A 2 11.96 -12.10 -7.06
C GLU A 2 11.80 -10.58 -6.95
N TRP A 3 10.75 -10.16 -6.25
CA TRP A 3 10.43 -8.76 -6.06
C TRP A 3 11.34 -8.19 -4.97
N ASN A 4 12.47 -7.60 -5.37
CA ASN A 4 13.40 -6.94 -4.45
C ASN A 4 12.78 -5.64 -3.90
N GLY A 5 12.22 -5.72 -2.69
CA GLY A 5 11.64 -4.57 -1.97
C GLY A 5 12.60 -3.39 -1.73
N MET A 6 13.91 -3.58 -1.97
CA MET A 6 14.93 -2.54 -1.88
C MET A 6 14.94 -1.59 -3.09
N GLU A 7 14.61 -2.08 -4.29
CA GLU A 7 14.65 -1.28 -5.52
C GLU A 7 13.47 -0.28 -5.60
N TRP A 8 12.30 -0.69 -5.10
CA TRP A 8 11.12 0.17 -5.01
C TRP A 8 11.30 1.35 -4.05
N ASN A 9 11.97 1.10 -2.91
CA ASN A 9 12.28 2.15 -1.94
C ASN A 9 13.18 3.23 -2.55
N ARG A 10 14.14 2.83 -3.39
CA ARG A 10 15.05 3.76 -4.08
C ARG A 10 14.30 4.69 -5.04
N TYR A 11 13.38 4.13 -5.84
CA TYR A 11 12.57 4.92 -6.78
C TYR A 11 11.62 5.90 -6.09
N ILE A 12 11.07 5.55 -4.93
CA ILE A 12 10.24 6.47 -4.13
C ILE A 12 11.08 7.57 -3.48
N LEU A 13 12.31 7.28 -3.04
CA LEU A 13 13.23 8.30 -2.54
C LEU A 13 13.73 9.25 -3.65
N GLU A 14 13.92 8.75 -4.87
CA GLU A 14 14.41 9.54 -6.02
C GLU A 14 13.33 10.45 -6.63
N SER A 15 12.06 10.10 -6.49
CA SER A 15 10.94 10.99 -6.78
C SER A 15 10.78 11.94 -5.60
N LYS A 16 10.91 13.26 -5.80
CA LYS A 16 10.95 14.33 -4.77
C LYS A 16 9.76 14.43 -3.78
N CYS A 17 8.91 13.42 -3.68
CA CYS A 17 7.97 13.30 -2.59
C CYS A 17 8.77 12.96 -1.32
N VAL A 18 8.87 13.92 -0.38
CA VAL A 18 9.29 13.63 0.99
C VAL A 18 8.20 12.75 1.62
N VAL A 19 8.21 11.47 1.25
CA VAL A 19 7.38 10.47 1.90
C VAL A 19 8.05 10.20 3.22
N ASP A 20 7.44 10.75 4.26
CA ASP A 20 7.80 10.48 5.64
C ASP A 20 8.00 8.96 5.80
N LYS A 21 9.16 8.52 6.29
CA LYS A 21 9.55 7.10 6.31
C LYS A 21 8.53 6.21 7.03
N GLN A 22 7.69 6.79 7.87
CA GLN A 22 6.56 6.15 8.54
C GLN A 22 5.43 5.70 7.59
N PHE A 23 5.28 6.30 6.41
CA PHE A 23 4.25 5.97 5.41
C PHE A 23 4.74 5.04 4.31
N VAL A 24 6.00 4.60 4.36
CA VAL A 24 6.54 3.63 3.40
C VAL A 24 6.14 2.22 3.85
N PRO A 25 5.35 1.48 3.05
CA PRO A 25 5.00 0.10 3.39
C PRO A 25 6.25 -0.78 3.44
N LYS A 26 6.35 -1.60 4.48
CA LYS A 26 7.41 -2.60 4.65
C LYS A 26 6.85 -4.00 4.52
N ILE A 27 7.65 -4.91 3.98
CA ILE A 27 7.31 -6.34 3.96
C ILE A 27 7.19 -6.81 5.42
N GLY A 28 6.13 -7.56 5.72
CA GLY A 28 5.86 -8.08 7.07
C GLY A 28 5.28 -7.05 8.05
N MET A 29 4.83 -5.89 7.58
CA MET A 29 4.10 -4.93 8.41
C MET A 29 2.75 -5.52 8.86
N THR A 30 2.46 -5.45 10.15
CA THR A 30 1.19 -5.92 10.76
C THR A 30 0.41 -4.76 11.34
N PHE A 31 -0.89 -4.74 11.06
CA PHE A 31 -1.85 -3.77 11.61
C PHE A 31 -2.79 -4.49 12.58
N LYS A 32 -3.28 -3.78 13.60
CA LYS A 32 -4.19 -4.40 14.59
C LYS A 32 -5.63 -4.41 14.09
N THR A 33 -6.00 -3.41 13.28
CA THR A 33 -7.35 -3.30 12.73
C THR A 33 -7.33 -3.01 11.23
N LEU A 34 -8.43 -3.33 10.55
CA LEU A 34 -8.61 -3.01 9.13
C LEU A 34 -8.74 -1.51 8.89
N GLU A 35 -9.24 -0.75 9.86
CA GLU A 35 -9.33 0.70 9.76
C GLU A 35 -7.93 1.34 9.68
N GLU A 36 -6.98 0.85 10.48
CA GLU A 36 -5.58 1.29 10.42
C GLU A 36 -4.94 1.00 9.06
N VAL A 37 -5.17 -0.21 8.51
CA VAL A 37 -4.71 -0.60 7.17
C VAL A 37 -5.30 0.36 6.12
N GLY A 38 -6.61 0.60 6.19
CA GLY A 38 -7.33 1.44 5.25
C GLY A 38 -6.83 2.88 5.26
N LYS A 39 -6.61 3.46 6.45
CA LYS A 39 -6.06 4.81 6.60
C LYS A 39 -4.63 4.90 6.05
N PHE A 40 -3.78 3.94 6.40
CA PHE A 40 -2.39 3.89 5.96
C PHE A 40 -2.27 3.88 4.43
N TYR A 41 -2.97 2.95 3.76
CA TYR A 41 -2.89 2.83 2.31
C TYR A 41 -3.54 4.00 1.57
N LYS A 42 -4.56 4.65 2.16
CA LYS A 42 -5.18 5.87 1.62
C LYS A 42 -4.23 7.07 1.67
N ASP A 43 -3.45 7.21 2.73
CA ASP A 43 -2.48 8.30 2.86
C ASP A 43 -1.25 8.02 1.96
N TYR A 44 -0.78 6.78 1.91
CA TYR A 44 0.28 6.36 0.98
C TYR A 44 -0.12 6.57 -0.49
N SER A 45 -1.35 6.26 -0.88
CA SER A 45 -1.80 6.42 -2.26
C SER A 45 -1.81 7.88 -2.72
N LYS A 46 -2.17 8.81 -1.83
CA LYS A 46 -2.08 10.26 -2.09
C LYS A 46 -0.64 10.70 -2.28
N LEU A 47 0.26 10.26 -1.40
CA LEU A 47 1.67 10.62 -1.42
C LEU A 47 2.38 10.14 -2.68
N ALA A 48 2.08 8.91 -3.10
CA ALA A 48 2.68 8.29 -4.27
C ALA A 48 1.89 8.51 -5.57
N SER A 49 0.86 9.37 -5.54
CA SER A 49 0.05 9.78 -6.70
C SER A 49 -0.50 8.60 -7.52
N PHE A 50 -1.10 7.63 -6.83
CA PHE A 50 -1.79 6.51 -7.45
C PHE A 50 -3.15 6.26 -6.82
N TYR A 51 -4.03 5.60 -7.55
CA TYR A 51 -5.31 5.13 -7.04
C TYR A 51 -5.23 3.69 -6.54
N THR A 52 -5.80 3.44 -5.37
CA THR A 52 -6.00 2.09 -4.81
C THR A 52 -7.39 1.57 -5.14
N LYS A 53 -7.48 0.36 -5.70
CA LYS A 53 -8.74 -0.36 -5.90
C LYS A 53 -8.72 -1.67 -5.13
N ILE A 54 -9.73 -1.94 -4.32
CA ILE A 54 -9.94 -3.28 -3.76
C ILE A 54 -10.52 -4.15 -4.88
N ARG A 55 -9.86 -5.27 -5.19
CA ARG A 55 -10.31 -6.23 -6.21
C ARG A 55 -11.06 -7.41 -5.60
N ASN A 56 -10.48 -8.03 -4.58
CA ASN A 56 -11.01 -9.23 -3.98
C ASN A 56 -10.99 -9.08 -2.46
N THR A 57 -12.05 -9.56 -1.80
CA THR A 57 -12.10 -9.68 -0.34
C THR A 57 -12.59 -11.09 -0.04
N THR A 58 -11.78 -11.90 0.62
CA THR A 58 -12.23 -13.20 1.13
C THR A 58 -12.69 -13.02 2.58
N GLN A 59 -13.89 -13.48 2.88
CA GLN A 59 -14.46 -13.46 4.23
C GLN A 59 -14.83 -14.87 4.64
N LYS A 60 -14.79 -15.14 5.95
CA LYS A 60 -15.30 -16.37 6.55
C LYS A 60 -16.27 -15.96 7.65
N GLY A 61 -17.57 -15.99 7.36
CA GLY A 61 -18.57 -15.31 8.19
C GLY A 61 -18.35 -13.80 8.15
N ASP A 62 -18.42 -13.15 9.31
CA ASP A 62 -18.18 -11.71 9.48
C ASP A 62 -16.68 -11.33 9.49
N GLU A 63 -15.77 -12.31 9.52
CA GLU A 63 -14.34 -12.06 9.59
C GLU A 63 -13.72 -11.97 8.18
N ILE A 64 -13.08 -10.83 7.88
CA ILE A 64 -12.27 -10.65 6.66
C ILE A 64 -10.96 -11.42 6.82
N LYS A 65 -10.76 -12.43 5.97
CA LYS A 65 -9.54 -13.26 5.94
C LYS A 65 -8.43 -12.64 5.10
N ASN A 66 -8.79 -12.01 3.97
CA ASN A 66 -7.82 -11.29 3.14
C ASN A 66 -8.51 -10.23 2.28
N GLN A 67 -7.72 -9.25 1.85
CA GLN A 67 -8.11 -8.26 0.85
C GLN A 67 -6.98 -8.09 -0.16
N GLN A 68 -7.33 -8.10 -1.44
CA GLN A 68 -6.42 -7.78 -2.52
C GLN A 68 -6.64 -6.34 -2.96
N ILE A 69 -5.61 -5.51 -2.77
CA ILE A 69 -5.60 -4.11 -3.20
C ILE A 69 -4.67 -3.99 -4.41
N THR A 70 -5.17 -3.40 -5.48
CA THR A 70 -4.39 -3.09 -6.69
C THR A 70 -4.13 -1.59 -6.75
N CYS A 71 -2.90 -1.21 -7.07
CA CYS A 71 -2.50 0.19 -7.23
C CYS A 71 -2.33 0.52 -8.72
N ARG A 72 -2.90 1.63 -9.19
CA ARG A 72 -2.73 2.13 -10.56
C ARG A 72 -2.26 3.59 -10.48
N ARG A 73 -1.09 3.89 -11.05
CA ARG A 73 -0.65 5.29 -11.23
C ARG A 73 -1.57 5.99 -12.24
N GLU A 74 -1.93 7.23 -11.98
CA GLU A 74 -2.45 8.11 -13.02
C GLU A 74 -1.33 8.29 -14.07
N GLY A 75 -1.61 7.89 -15.30
CA GLY A 75 -0.72 8.20 -16.41
C GLY A 75 -0.87 9.66 -16.79
N LYS A 76 0.26 10.34 -17.05
CA LYS A 76 0.28 11.38 -18.08
C LYS A 76 0.10 10.74 -19.44
#